data_AF-A0A0L0FXP2-F1
#
_entry.id   AF-A0A0L0FXP2-F1
#
_cell.length_a   1.000
_cell.length_b   1.000
_cell.length_c   1.000
_cell.angle_alpha   90.00
_cell.angle_beta   90.00
_cell.angle_gamma   90.00
#
_symmetry.space_group_name_H-M   'P 1'
#
loop_
_entity.id
_entity.type
_entity.pdbx_description
1 polymer ?
#
loop_
_entity_poly.entity_id
_entity_poly.type
_entity_poly.pdbx_seq_one_letter_code
_entity_poly.pdbx_strand_id
1 'polypeptide(L)'
;MGVNVSASIQNEARPVHGTDTSDASWSARCTSPTEFNCGEPGCAYVLHSPVEYEHHYNSSHVHVCSACGQSLPSERVLELHISETHDPFFKVLNLRQPMYECFIEGCALKFMAENDRRQHLVVTHQYSSNCLDL
;
A
#
# COMPACT_ATOMS: atom_id res chain seq x y z
N MET A 1 33.21 -34.25 31.22
CA MET A 1 34.02 -33.03 31.45
C MET A 1 33.06 -31.88 31.64
N GLY A 2 32.77 -31.56 32.90
CA GLY A 2 31.97 -30.41 33.27
C GLY A 2 32.85 -29.20 33.53
N VAL A 3 32.36 -28.02 33.19
CA VAL A 3 32.66 -26.80 33.92
C VAL A 3 31.34 -26.06 34.11
N ASN A 4 30.89 -26.12 35.35
CA ASN A 4 29.81 -25.36 35.95
C ASN A 4 30.43 -24.03 36.42
N VAL A 5 29.83 -22.89 36.10
CA VAL A 5 30.14 -21.63 36.78
C VAL A 5 28.85 -21.05 37.32
N SER A 6 28.83 -20.98 38.64
CA SER A 6 27.72 -20.64 39.51
C SER A 6 27.16 -19.22 39.31
N ALA A 7 25.86 -19.12 39.57
CA ALA A 7 25.11 -17.89 39.75
C ALA A 7 25.61 -17.05 40.93
N SER A 8 25.39 -15.73 40.85
CA SER A 8 24.75 -14.87 41.88
C SER A 8 25.30 -13.44 41.82
N ILE A 9 24.55 -12.52 41.22
CA ILE A 9 24.56 -11.11 41.63
C ILE A 9 23.11 -10.63 41.66
N GLN A 10 22.57 -10.52 42.86
CA GLN A 10 21.36 -9.80 43.21
C GLN A 10 21.68 -8.29 43.12
N ASN A 11 20.79 -7.48 42.54
CA ASN A 11 20.75 -6.08 42.93
C ASN A 11 19.33 -5.49 42.81
N GLU A 12 18.59 -5.64 43.91
CA GLU A 12 17.81 -4.63 44.63
C GLU A 12 16.94 -3.63 43.82
N ALA A 13 15.63 -3.78 44.02
CA ALA A 13 14.59 -2.84 43.62
C ALA A 13 14.77 -1.47 44.30
N ARG A 14 14.63 -0.38 43.53
CA ARG A 14 14.55 0.99 44.08
C ARG A 14 13.24 1.17 44.85
N PRO A 15 13.25 1.93 45.96
CA PRO A 15 12.09 2.09 46.83
C PRO A 15 11.01 2.93 46.15
N VAL A 16 9.80 2.39 46.11
CA VAL A 16 8.57 3.14 45.81
C VAL A 16 8.06 3.72 47.12
N HIS A 17 8.34 5.00 47.36
CA HIS A 17 7.56 5.82 48.27
C HIS A 17 7.04 7.01 47.47
N GLY A 18 5.74 6.96 47.17
CA GLY A 18 5.00 8.09 46.61
C GLY A 18 4.59 9.07 47.69
N THR A 19 4.37 10.32 47.28
CA THR A 19 3.32 11.20 47.80
C THR A 19 3.10 12.33 46.79
N ASP A 20 1.84 12.43 46.36
CA ASP A 20 1.07 13.60 45.93
C ASP A 20 1.79 14.92 45.61
N THR A 21 1.50 15.48 44.45
CA THR A 21 0.54 16.60 44.31
C THR A 21 0.47 17.02 42.83
N SER A 22 -0.73 17.42 42.40
CA SER A 22 -1.04 18.26 41.23
C SER A 22 0.19 18.90 40.56
N ASP A 23 0.45 18.66 39.29
CA ASP A 23 -0.32 19.34 38.24
C ASP A 23 -0.47 18.48 36.99
N ALA A 24 -1.73 18.30 36.60
CA ALA A 24 -2.09 17.95 35.25
C ALA A 24 -1.57 19.04 34.29
N SER A 25 -0.41 18.82 33.68
CA SER A 25 0.09 19.62 32.57
C SER A 25 0.44 18.73 31.37
N TRP A 26 -0.47 17.81 31.04
CA TRP A 26 -0.53 17.24 29.69
C TRP A 26 -1.39 18.11 28.75
N SER A 27 -1.78 19.31 29.19
CA SER A 27 -2.48 20.31 28.38
C SER A 27 -1.56 21.01 27.38
N ALA A 28 -0.71 20.26 26.69
CA ALA A 28 -0.29 20.68 25.37
C ALA A 28 -1.56 20.70 24.52
N ARG A 29 -2.10 21.90 24.25
CA ARG A 29 -3.08 22.06 23.18
C ARG A 29 -2.44 21.50 21.93
N CYS A 30 -2.84 20.29 21.53
CA CYS A 30 -2.60 19.76 20.21
C CYS A 30 -3.45 20.59 19.25
N THR A 31 -3.02 21.82 18.99
CA THR A 31 -3.48 22.57 17.82
C THR A 31 -2.85 21.84 16.65
N SER A 32 -3.55 20.83 16.13
CA SER A 32 -3.12 20.14 14.93
C SER A 32 -2.83 21.18 13.85
N PRO A 33 -1.70 21.08 13.14
CA PRO A 33 -1.43 21.94 12.00
C PRO A 33 -2.66 22.01 11.09
N THR A 34 -3.02 23.21 10.62
CA THR A 34 -4.08 23.39 9.61
C THR A 34 -3.73 22.68 8.30
N GLU A 35 -2.42 22.41 8.10
CA GLU A 35 -1.85 21.71 6.95
C GLU A 35 -0.71 20.79 7.40
N PHE A 36 -0.59 19.61 6.81
CA PHE A 36 0.48 18.65 7.06
C PHE A 36 0.85 17.86 5.80
N ASN A 37 2.07 17.36 5.74
CA ASN A 37 2.57 16.63 4.57
C ASN A 37 2.21 15.14 4.67
N CYS A 38 2.04 14.49 3.52
CA CYS A 38 2.00 13.04 3.44
C CYS A 38 3.32 12.44 3.98
N GLY A 39 3.22 11.34 4.73
CA GLY A 39 4.36 10.67 5.35
C GLY A 39 5.15 9.75 4.42
N GLU A 40 4.64 9.48 3.22
CA GLU A 40 5.27 8.55 2.29
C GLU A 40 6.55 9.13 1.65
N PRO A 41 7.66 8.39 1.62
CA PRO A 41 8.91 8.86 1.04
C PRO A 41 8.74 9.33 -0.42
N GLY A 42 9.13 10.57 -0.70
CA GLY A 42 9.02 11.15 -2.03
C GLY A 42 7.63 11.70 -2.39
N CYS A 43 6.64 11.60 -1.48
CA CYS A 43 5.35 12.26 -1.67
C CYS A 43 5.40 13.71 -1.16
N ALA A 44 5.04 14.66 -2.02
CA ALA A 44 5.00 16.10 -1.69
C ALA A 44 3.57 16.62 -1.45
N TYR A 45 2.59 15.73 -1.31
CA TYR A 45 1.19 16.13 -1.12
C TYR A 45 0.97 16.76 0.26
N VAL A 46 0.28 17.89 0.28
CA VAL A 46 -0.08 18.65 1.49
C VAL A 46 -1.57 18.48 1.74
N LEU A 47 -1.92 18.26 3.00
CA LEU A 47 -3.22 17.81 3.47
C LEU A 47 -3.77 18.79 4.47
N HIS A 48 -5.07 19.04 4.43
CA HIS A 48 -5.76 19.96 5.33
C HIS A 48 -6.64 19.23 6.34
N SER A 49 -6.83 17.91 6.17
CA SER A 49 -7.62 17.09 7.10
C SER A 49 -7.19 15.62 7.10
N PRO A 50 -7.47 14.87 8.18
CA PRO A 50 -7.25 13.42 8.20
C PRO A 50 -8.04 12.65 7.14
N VAL A 51 -9.26 13.09 6.82
CA VAL A 51 -10.11 12.44 5.79
C VAL A 51 -9.48 12.56 4.40
N GLU A 52 -8.88 13.72 4.10
CA GLU A 52 -8.13 13.93 2.86
C GLU A 52 -6.90 13.02 2.78
N TYR A 53 -6.22 12.78 3.92
CA TYR A 53 -5.08 11.87 3.99
C TYR A 53 -5.48 10.45 3.64
N GLU A 54 -6.56 9.94 4.22
CA GLU A 54 -7.07 8.61 3.90
C GLU A 54 -7.40 8.47 2.40
N HIS A 55 -8.04 9.48 1.81
CA HIS A 55 -8.37 9.46 0.38
C HIS A 55 -7.12 9.51 -0.51
N HIS A 56 -6.19 10.40 -0.20
CA HIS A 56 -4.92 10.52 -0.92
C HIS A 56 -4.11 9.21 -0.82
N TYR A 57 -3.96 8.68 0.40
CA TYR A 57 -3.20 7.47 0.65
C TYR A 57 -3.81 6.28 -0.10
N ASN A 58 -5.13 6.10 -0.02
CA ASN A 58 -5.81 5.01 -0.71
C ASN A 58 -5.71 5.08 -2.24
N SER A 59 -5.70 6.28 -2.81
CA SER A 59 -5.61 6.46 -4.27
C SER A 59 -4.18 6.49 -4.82
N SER A 60 -3.19 6.81 -3.98
CA SER A 60 -1.82 7.11 -4.42
C SER A 60 -0.77 6.11 -3.94
N HIS A 61 -1.01 5.43 -2.82
CA HIS A 61 0.04 4.67 -2.12
C HIS A 61 -0.33 3.21 -1.85
N VAL A 62 -1.63 2.87 -1.77
CA VAL A 62 -2.05 1.51 -1.41
C VAL A 62 -1.70 0.47 -2.48
N HIS A 63 -1.74 0.83 -3.76
CA HIS A 63 -1.52 -0.11 -4.86
C HIS A 63 -0.39 0.37 -5.77
N VAL A 64 0.80 0.56 -5.20
CA VAL A 64 1.99 1.02 -5.93
C VAL A 64 2.88 -0.14 -6.37
N CYS A 65 3.27 -0.14 -7.65
CA CYS A 65 4.25 -1.09 -8.16
C CYS A 65 5.64 -0.80 -7.58
N SER A 66 6.22 -1.78 -6.89
CA SER A 66 7.56 -1.64 -6.30
C SER A 66 8.68 -1.56 -7.35
N ALA A 67 8.45 -1.99 -8.59
CA ALA A 67 9.45 -1.99 -9.65
C ALA A 67 9.55 -0.64 -10.38
N CYS A 68 8.42 0.03 -10.61
CA CYS A 68 8.36 1.28 -11.40
C CYS A 68 7.77 2.48 -10.64
N GLY A 69 7.19 2.28 -9.46
CA GLY A 69 6.59 3.32 -8.64
C GLY A 69 5.21 3.81 -9.10
N GLN A 70 4.61 3.18 -10.12
CA GLN A 70 3.29 3.56 -10.61
C GLN A 70 2.21 3.22 -9.59
N SER A 71 1.26 4.14 -9.34
CA SER A 71 0.04 3.88 -8.55
C SER A 71 -1.06 3.32 -9.45
N LEU A 72 -1.71 2.25 -9.01
CA LEU A 72 -2.73 1.51 -9.75
C LEU A 72 -4.08 1.60 -9.00
N PRO A 73 -5.22 1.48 -9.69
CA PRO A 73 -6.54 1.70 -9.08
C PRO A 73 -7.03 0.57 -8.17
N SER A 74 -6.44 -0.63 -8.26
CA SER A 74 -6.78 -1.78 -7.41
C SER A 74 -5.63 -2.77 -7.33
N GLU A 75 -5.67 -3.66 -6.34
CA GLU A 75 -4.72 -4.76 -6.17
C GLU A 75 -4.70 -5.68 -7.40
N ARG A 76 -5.86 -6.09 -7.89
CA ARG A 76 -6.00 -6.91 -9.10
C ARG A 76 -5.29 -6.29 -10.31
N VAL A 77 -5.44 -4.98 -10.48
CA VAL A 77 -4.80 -4.26 -11.59
C VAL A 77 -3.29 -4.14 -11.38
N LEU A 78 -2.83 -3.97 -10.14
CA LEU A 78 -1.41 -4.01 -9.79
C LEU A 78 -0.75 -5.35 -10.13
N GLU A 79 -1.40 -6.47 -9.77
CA GLU A 79 -0.91 -7.80 -10.11
C GLU A 79 -0.77 -8.00 -11.62
N LEU A 80 -1.80 -7.58 -12.38
CA LEU A 80 -1.78 -7.63 -13.83
C LEU A 80 -0.67 -6.76 -14.40
N HIS A 81 -0.51 -5.52 -13.93
CA HIS A 81 0.57 -4.64 -14.36
C HIS A 81 1.94 -5.28 -14.15
N ILE A 82 2.18 -5.91 -12.98
CA ILE A 82 3.43 -6.62 -12.71
C ILE A 82 3.64 -7.74 -13.72
N SER A 83 2.63 -8.54 -14.02
CA SER A 83 2.75 -9.60 -15.02
C SER A 83 2.93 -9.07 -16.44
N GLU A 84 2.17 -8.05 -16.86
CA GLU A 84 2.15 -7.57 -18.24
C GLU A 84 3.38 -6.74 -18.59
N THR A 85 3.91 -6.01 -17.60
CA THR A 85 4.98 -5.02 -17.78
C THR A 85 6.33 -5.54 -17.30
N HIS A 86 6.35 -6.28 -16.19
CA HIS A 86 7.58 -6.65 -15.50
C HIS A 86 7.91 -8.15 -15.54
N ASP A 87 7.00 -9.03 -15.97
CA ASP A 87 7.33 -10.44 -16.21
C ASP A 87 8.01 -10.61 -17.58
N PRO A 88 9.31 -10.96 -17.64
CA PRO A 88 10.03 -11.14 -18.91
C PRO A 88 9.45 -12.29 -19.76
N PHE A 89 8.70 -13.22 -19.17
CA PHE A 89 8.08 -14.34 -19.89
C PHE A 89 6.72 -13.99 -20.49
N PHE A 90 6.08 -12.89 -20.08
CA PHE A 90 4.73 -12.54 -20.51
C PHE A 90 4.61 -12.51 -22.03
N LYS A 91 5.50 -11.76 -22.69
CA LYS A 91 5.50 -11.63 -24.15
C LYS A 91 5.74 -12.96 -24.86
N VAL A 92 6.58 -13.84 -24.29
CA VAL A 92 6.88 -15.15 -24.87
C VAL A 92 5.68 -16.08 -24.79
N LEU A 93 5.00 -16.11 -23.64
CA LEU A 93 3.80 -16.91 -23.45
C LEU A 93 2.65 -16.39 -24.32
N ASN A 94 2.50 -15.07 -24.45
CA ASN A 94 1.44 -14.45 -25.24
C ASN A 94 1.52 -14.73 -26.75
N LEU A 95 2.66 -15.25 -27.25
CA LEU A 95 2.76 -15.74 -28.63
C LEU A 95 1.91 -16.99 -28.90
N ARG A 96 1.54 -17.73 -27.85
CA ARG A 96 0.90 -19.05 -27.97
C ARG A 96 -0.44 -19.16 -27.24
N GLN A 97 -0.70 -18.30 -26.28
CA GLN A 97 -1.92 -18.35 -25.47
C GLN A 97 -2.35 -16.95 -25.04
N PRO A 98 -3.65 -16.73 -24.75
CA PRO A 98 -4.13 -15.44 -24.28
C PRO A 98 -3.60 -15.15 -22.88
N MET A 99 -2.83 -14.07 -22.75
CA MET A 99 -2.24 -13.67 -21.48
C MET A 99 -2.92 -12.44 -20.85
N TYR A 100 -3.58 -11.59 -21.63
CA TYR A 100 -4.24 -10.40 -21.10
C TYR A 100 -5.54 -10.79 -20.39
N GLU A 101 -5.60 -10.67 -19.08
CA GLU A 101 -6.79 -11.02 -18.32
C GLU A 101 -7.72 -9.82 -18.09
N CYS A 102 -9.00 -10.08 -17.88
CA CYS A 102 -9.96 -9.04 -17.51
C CYS A 102 -9.60 -8.44 -16.13
N PHE A 103 -9.78 -7.11 -16.02
CA PHE A 103 -9.55 -6.36 -14.77
C PHE A 103 -10.62 -6.61 -13.71
N ILE A 104 -11.80 -7.08 -14.09
CA ILE A 104 -12.91 -7.30 -13.15
C ILE A 104 -12.72 -8.64 -12.44
N GLU A 105 -12.69 -8.60 -11.11
CA GLU A 105 -12.67 -9.80 -10.27
C GLU A 105 -13.87 -10.71 -10.57
N GLY A 106 -13.61 -12.02 -10.66
CA GLY A 106 -14.61 -13.01 -11.05
C GLY A 106 -14.85 -13.13 -12.56
N CYS A 107 -14.28 -12.26 -13.40
CA CYS A 107 -14.30 -12.43 -14.85
C CYS A 107 -13.10 -13.28 -15.30
N ALA A 108 -13.36 -14.49 -15.80
CA ALA A 108 -12.31 -15.44 -16.21
C ALA A 108 -11.82 -15.26 -17.66
N LEU A 109 -12.29 -14.24 -18.39
CA LEU A 109 -11.92 -14.04 -19.79
C LEU A 109 -10.48 -13.54 -19.93
N LYS A 110 -9.79 -14.10 -20.94
CA LYS A 110 -8.43 -13.73 -21.34
C LYS A 110 -8.38 -13.45 -22.83
N PHE A 111 -7.43 -12.62 -23.24
CA PHE A 111 -7.31 -12.07 -24.58
C PHE A 111 -5.87 -12.19 -25.11
N MET A 112 -5.74 -12.30 -26.44
CA MET A 112 -4.42 -12.30 -27.10
C MET A 112 -3.85 -10.89 -27.22
N ALA A 113 -4.72 -9.88 -27.36
CA ALA A 113 -4.34 -8.48 -27.47
C ALA A 113 -5.02 -7.64 -26.40
N GLU A 114 -4.30 -6.65 -25.90
CA GLU A 114 -4.81 -5.66 -24.95
C GLU A 114 -6.05 -4.91 -25.48
N ASN A 115 -6.10 -4.60 -26.78
CA ASN A 115 -7.25 -3.94 -27.38
C ASN A 115 -8.54 -4.76 -27.26
N ASP A 116 -8.44 -6.09 -27.37
CA ASP A 116 -9.61 -6.98 -27.23
C ASP A 116 -10.09 -6.99 -25.78
N ARG A 117 -9.17 -7.04 -24.81
CA ARG A 117 -9.50 -6.86 -23.38
C ARG A 117 -10.20 -5.54 -23.15
N ARG A 118 -9.66 -4.45 -23.71
CA ARG A 118 -10.19 -3.10 -23.54
C ARG A 118 -11.61 -3.00 -24.08
N GLN A 119 -11.86 -3.57 -25.27
CA GLN A 119 -13.19 -3.64 -25.84
C GLN A 119 -14.15 -4.45 -24.96
N HIS A 120 -13.72 -5.60 -24.45
CA HIS A 120 -14.52 -6.41 -23.53
C HIS A 120 -14.89 -5.65 -22.25
N LEU A 121 -13.95 -4.94 -21.64
CA LEU A 121 -14.19 -4.14 -20.43
C LEU A 121 -15.28 -3.08 -20.67
N VAL A 122 -15.23 -2.39 -21.80
CA VAL A 122 -16.24 -1.37 -22.14
C VAL A 122 -17.61 -2.01 -22.43
N VAL A 123 -17.65 -3.06 -23.26
CA VAL A 123 -18.92 -3.63 -23.74
C VAL A 123 -19.62 -4.48 -22.69
N THR A 124 -18.86 -5.30 -21.95
CA THR A 124 -19.42 -6.27 -21.00
C THR A 124 -19.53 -5.71 -19.59
N HIS A 125 -18.55 -4.93 -19.16
CA HIS A 125 -18.48 -4.42 -17.79
C HIS A 125 -18.80 -2.93 -17.67
N GLN A 126 -19.06 -2.23 -18.79
CA GLN A 126 -19.29 -0.78 -18.82
C GLN A 126 -18.16 -0.01 -18.12
N TYR A 127 -16.94 -0.56 -18.19
CA TYR A 127 -15.78 0.03 -17.56
C TYR A 127 -15.47 1.35 -18.26
N SER A 128 -15.39 2.44 -17.50
CA SER A 128 -15.22 3.77 -18.07
C SER A 128 -13.88 3.86 -18.80
N SER A 129 -13.91 4.34 -20.05
CA SER A 129 -12.72 4.52 -20.89
C SER A 129 -11.64 5.41 -20.29
N ASN A 130 -12.04 6.28 -19.36
CA ASN A 130 -11.16 7.26 -18.72
C ASN A 130 -10.17 6.62 -17.72
N CYS A 131 -10.32 5.34 -17.42
CA CYS A 131 -9.51 4.60 -16.44
C CYS A 131 -8.74 3.43 -17.08
N LEU A 132 -8.63 3.39 -18.42
CA LEU A 132 -8.04 2.28 -19.18
C LEU A 132 -6.55 2.47 -19.53
N ASP A 133 -5.94 3.59 -19.12
CA ASP A 133 -4.51 3.84 -19.32
C ASP A 133 -3.75 3.40 -18.06
N LEU A 134 -3.19 2.18 -18.09
CA LEU A 134 -2.39 1.54 -17.04
C LEU A 134 -1.02 1.13 -17.56
#